data_AF-A0A0B4D7Q7-F1
#
_entry.id   AF-A0A0B4D7Q7-F1
#
_cell.length_a   1.000
_cell.length_b   1.000
_cell.length_c   1.000
_cell.angle_alpha   90.00
_cell.angle_beta   90.00
_cell.angle_gamma   90.00
#
_symmetry.space_group_name_H-M   'P 1'
#
loop_
_entity.id
_entity.type
_entity.pdbx_description
1 polymer ?
#
loop_
_entity_poly.entity_id
_entity_poly.type
_entity_poly.pdbx_seq_one_letter_code
_entity_poly.pdbx_strand_id
1 'polypeptide(L)'
;MERIHNLPGAGLALGAFVLTVLLGIGGASASALWQQSATATMTVTASGTWPTAGFSNFTCTNDSPQKVATLTAAGSRAPTTLTYAALQANGTYGPSYTESVSLGTTSTITLTITSQIVLANRTTTPLTIRVTATYPDQSQSTATAKVALEQGNNSDKVTCLSTAF
;
A
#
# COMPACT_ATOMS: atom_id res chain seq x y z
N MET A 1 4.09 50.91 41.78
CA MET A 1 3.33 49.94 42.59
C MET A 1 1.93 50.47 42.79
N GLU A 2 0.96 49.55 42.97
CA GLU A 2 -0.48 49.76 43.21
C GLU A 2 -1.37 50.02 41.99
N ARG A 3 -2.53 49.36 41.81
CA ARG A 3 -3.09 48.12 42.39
C ARG A 3 -4.32 47.85 41.50
N ILE A 4 -4.41 46.67 40.91
CA ILE A 4 -5.60 46.19 40.20
C ILE A 4 -6.68 45.96 41.25
N HIS A 5 -7.56 46.92 41.56
CA HIS A 5 -8.55 46.69 42.64
C HIS A 5 -9.87 47.46 42.59
N ASN A 6 -10.28 48.16 41.52
CA ASN A 6 -11.59 48.82 41.53
C ASN A 6 -12.24 48.93 40.13
N LEU A 7 -12.59 47.77 39.54
CA LEU A 7 -13.73 47.74 38.61
C LEU A 7 -14.90 47.04 39.31
N PRO A 8 -16.00 47.75 39.61
CA PRO A 8 -17.19 47.15 40.19
C PRO A 8 -17.77 46.14 39.19
N GLY A 9 -17.83 44.86 39.59
CA GLY A 9 -18.40 43.77 38.79
C GLY A 9 -17.43 42.63 38.45
N ALA A 10 -16.11 42.80 38.60
CA ALA A 10 -15.14 41.74 38.30
C ALA A 10 -15.27 40.51 39.22
N GLY A 11 -15.61 40.73 40.50
CA GLY A 11 -15.83 39.63 41.46
C GLY A 11 -17.09 38.81 41.19
N LEU A 12 -18.12 39.42 40.60
CA LEU A 12 -19.38 38.74 40.28
C LEU A 12 -19.26 37.87 39.01
N ALA A 13 -18.43 38.29 38.04
CA ALA A 13 -18.18 37.51 36.83
C ALA A 13 -17.38 36.23 37.10
N LEU A 14 -16.37 36.30 37.98
CA LEU A 14 -15.63 35.11 38.42
C LEU A 14 -16.50 34.19 39.29
N GLY A 15 -17.33 34.75 40.17
CA GLY A 15 -18.28 33.98 40.98
C GLY A 15 -19.29 33.21 40.13
N ALA A 16 -19.85 33.85 39.09
CA ALA A 16 -20.79 33.20 38.17
C ALA A 16 -20.15 32.10 37.32
N PHE A 17 -18.90 32.27 36.88
CA PHE A 17 -18.16 31.27 36.10
C PHE A 17 -17.79 30.02 36.91
N VAL A 18 -17.37 30.20 38.17
CA VAL A 18 -17.07 29.06 39.05
C VAL A 18 -18.36 28.34 39.47
N LEU A 19 -19.45 29.08 39.68
CA LEU A 19 -20.74 28.51 40.05
C LEU A 19 -21.38 27.72 38.89
N THR A 20 -21.26 28.16 37.63
CA THR A 20 -21.73 27.37 36.47
C THR A 20 -20.89 26.12 36.22
N VAL A 21 -19.58 26.15 36.49
CA VAL A 21 -18.72 24.96 36.41
C VAL A 21 -19.05 23.94 37.50
N LEU A 22 -19.43 24.39 38.71
CA LEU A 22 -19.76 23.48 39.82
C LEU A 22 -21.21 22.96 39.79
N LEU A 23 -22.19 23.73 39.29
CA LEU A 23 -23.61 23.33 39.22
C LEU A 23 -24.00 22.55 37.96
N GLY A 24 -23.07 22.20 37.07
CA GLY A 24 -23.27 21.11 36.10
C GLY A 24 -24.38 21.34 35.07
N ILE A 25 -24.73 22.58 34.75
CA ILE A 25 -25.64 22.90 33.65
C ILE A 25 -24.83 23.57 32.55
N GLY A 26 -24.27 22.75 31.65
CA GLY A 26 -23.68 23.20 30.38
C GLY A 26 -22.27 22.70 30.10
N GLY A 27 -22.18 21.55 29.43
CA GLY A 27 -20.99 21.13 28.67
C GLY A 27 -20.05 20.19 29.43
N ALA A 28 -20.12 18.90 29.09
CA ALA A 28 -19.28 17.85 29.64
C ALA A 28 -17.77 18.18 29.55
N SER A 29 -17.07 17.92 30.65
CA SER A 29 -15.63 18.05 30.83
C SER A 29 -14.83 17.31 29.76
N ALA A 30 -13.80 17.96 29.23
CA ALA A 30 -12.72 17.30 28.54
C ALA A 30 -11.92 16.43 29.51
N SER A 31 -11.87 15.11 29.27
CA SER A 31 -10.68 14.25 29.38
C SER A 31 -11.05 12.79 29.11
N ALA A 32 -10.23 12.14 28.25
CA ALA A 32 -10.26 10.74 27.80
C ALA A 32 -11.25 10.45 26.65
N LEU A 33 -10.88 9.80 25.53
CA LEU A 33 -9.62 9.23 25.07
C LEU A 33 -9.82 8.95 23.56
N TRP A 34 -8.86 9.32 22.73
CA TRP A 34 -8.52 8.73 21.42
C TRP A 34 -9.58 7.88 20.70
N GLN A 35 -10.49 8.51 19.97
CA GLN A 35 -11.08 7.89 18.78
C GLN A 35 -11.50 8.95 17.79
N GLN A 36 -10.56 9.82 17.42
CA GLN A 36 -10.63 10.41 16.08
C GLN A 36 -10.42 9.26 15.10
N SER A 37 -11.50 8.59 14.75
CA SER A 37 -11.62 7.91 13.47
C SER A 37 -11.59 9.01 12.42
N ALA A 38 -10.39 9.54 12.15
CA ALA A 38 -10.15 10.35 10.98
C ALA A 38 -10.29 9.40 9.79
N THR A 39 -11.52 9.18 9.35
CA THR A 39 -11.80 8.57 8.06
C THR A 39 -11.36 9.61 7.03
N ALA A 40 -10.07 9.61 6.73
CA ALA A 40 -9.52 10.33 5.61
C ALA A 40 -10.05 9.67 4.35
N THR A 41 -11.18 10.15 3.85
CA THR A 41 -11.67 9.81 2.52
C THR A 41 -10.70 10.43 1.52
N MET A 42 -9.65 9.68 1.16
CA MET A 42 -8.79 10.05 0.06
C MET A 42 -9.57 9.85 -1.24
N THR A 43 -10.17 10.93 -1.74
CA THR A 43 -10.72 10.96 -3.09
C THR A 43 -9.54 11.04 -4.06
N VAL A 44 -9.06 9.90 -4.53
CA VAL A 44 -8.04 9.83 -5.60
C VAL A 44 -8.74 10.21 -6.91
N THR A 45 -8.75 11.50 -7.23
CA THR A 45 -9.13 11.96 -8.57
C THR A 45 -7.95 11.67 -9.50
N ALA A 46 -7.95 10.51 -10.15
CA ALA A 46 -7.05 10.22 -11.26
C ALA A 46 -7.41 11.16 -12.42
N SER A 47 -6.77 12.31 -12.48
CA SER A 47 -6.75 13.15 -13.68
C SER A 47 -6.26 12.29 -14.84
N GLY A 48 -7.06 12.14 -15.89
CA GLY A 48 -6.77 11.28 -17.06
C GLY A 48 -5.62 11.77 -17.97
N THR A 49 -4.72 12.62 -17.45
CA THR A 49 -3.58 13.19 -18.17
C THR A 49 -2.30 13.09 -17.33
N TRP A 50 -1.97 11.89 -16.87
CA TRP A 50 -0.63 11.57 -16.37
C TRP A 50 0.26 11.14 -17.55
N PRO A 51 1.55 11.52 -17.58
CA PRO A 51 2.45 11.08 -18.63
C PRO A 51 2.47 9.56 -18.68
N THR A 52 2.43 9.02 -19.90
CA THR A 52 2.43 7.60 -20.30
C THR A 52 3.74 6.89 -19.96
N ALA A 53 4.25 7.08 -18.75
CA ALA A 53 5.26 6.22 -18.14
C ALA A 53 4.51 5.00 -17.59
N GLY A 54 4.42 3.98 -18.42
CA GLY A 54 3.74 2.74 -18.08
C GLY A 54 4.43 1.55 -18.67
N PHE A 55 4.03 0.37 -18.21
CA PHE A 55 4.38 -0.86 -18.90
C PHE A 55 3.84 -0.79 -20.34
N SER A 56 4.73 -1.03 -21.31
CA SER A 56 4.36 -1.24 -22.71
C SER A 56 4.11 -2.72 -23.00
N ASN A 57 4.71 -3.59 -22.18
CA ASN A 57 4.51 -5.03 -22.24
C ASN A 57 4.76 -5.66 -20.87
N PHE A 58 3.94 -6.64 -20.50
CA PHE A 58 4.15 -7.44 -19.30
C PHE A 58 3.84 -8.91 -19.58
N THR A 59 4.86 -9.76 -19.51
CA THR A 59 4.76 -11.19 -19.83
C THR A 59 5.20 -12.06 -18.66
N CYS A 60 4.69 -13.28 -18.62
CA CYS A 60 5.12 -14.33 -17.70
C CYS A 60 5.44 -15.54 -18.56
N THR A 61 6.69 -16.00 -18.51
CA THR A 61 7.14 -17.19 -19.25
C THR A 61 7.66 -18.24 -18.27
N ASN A 62 7.58 -19.50 -18.68
CA ASN A 62 8.14 -20.59 -17.92
C ASN A 62 9.33 -21.22 -18.64
N ASP A 63 10.27 -21.69 -17.84
CA ASP A 63 11.25 -22.67 -18.27
C ASP A 63 10.58 -24.03 -18.59
N SER A 64 11.30 -24.93 -19.29
CA SER A 64 10.95 -26.34 -19.43
C SER A 64 11.82 -27.17 -18.48
N PRO A 65 11.34 -27.55 -17.27
CA PRO A 65 10.06 -28.24 -17.03
C PRO A 65 9.09 -27.50 -16.08
N GLN A 66 8.95 -26.17 -16.24
CA GLN A 66 8.03 -25.30 -15.48
C GLN A 66 8.38 -25.10 -14.00
N LYS A 67 9.67 -25.19 -13.64
CA LYS A 67 10.14 -24.92 -12.26
C LYS A 67 10.44 -23.45 -11.98
N VAL A 68 10.61 -22.68 -13.04
CA VAL A 68 10.95 -21.26 -12.99
C VAL A 68 9.90 -20.50 -13.80
N ALA A 69 9.31 -19.48 -13.20
CA ALA A 69 8.48 -18.49 -13.87
C ALA A 69 9.22 -17.15 -13.91
N THR A 70 9.35 -16.56 -15.08
CA THR A 70 10.01 -15.28 -15.28
C THR A 70 8.97 -14.24 -15.67
N LEU A 71 8.73 -13.29 -14.78
CA LEU A 71 7.95 -12.10 -15.09
C LEU A 71 8.86 -11.09 -15.79
N THR A 72 8.46 -10.62 -16.95
CA THR A 72 9.20 -9.60 -17.70
C THR A 72 8.33 -8.37 -17.84
N ALA A 73 8.79 -7.27 -17.27
CA ALA A 73 8.14 -5.97 -17.36
C ALA A 73 8.96 -5.06 -18.26
N ALA A 74 8.38 -4.62 -19.36
CA ALA A 74 8.98 -3.67 -20.30
C ALA A 74 8.14 -2.39 -20.38
N GLY A 75 8.80 -1.25 -20.50
CA GLY A 75 8.16 0.06 -20.57
C GLY A 75 8.82 1.00 -21.58
N SER A 76 8.27 2.21 -21.71
CA SER A 76 8.88 3.30 -22.48
C SER A 76 10.02 4.00 -21.73
N ARG A 77 10.05 3.86 -20.40
CA ARG A 77 11.00 4.51 -19.49
C ARG A 77 11.50 3.50 -18.45
N ALA A 78 12.73 3.70 -17.98
CA ALA A 78 13.28 2.91 -16.88
C ALA A 78 12.61 3.34 -15.55
N PRO A 79 12.03 2.41 -14.78
CA PRO A 79 11.57 2.72 -13.43
C PRO A 79 12.76 2.97 -12.49
N THR A 80 12.53 3.73 -11.42
CA THR A 80 13.50 3.89 -10.32
C THR A 80 13.48 2.67 -9.40
N THR A 81 12.29 2.11 -9.17
CA THR A 81 12.13 0.89 -8.36
C THR A 81 11.04 0.01 -8.94
N LEU A 82 11.22 -1.30 -8.79
CA LEU A 82 10.19 -2.29 -9.04
C LEU A 82 9.90 -3.02 -7.73
N THR A 83 8.63 -3.00 -7.34
CA THR A 83 8.16 -3.74 -6.17
C THR A 83 7.16 -4.77 -6.61
N TYR A 84 7.11 -5.91 -5.94
CA TYR A 84 6.17 -6.96 -6.23
C TYR A 84 5.63 -7.58 -4.95
N ALA A 85 4.33 -7.85 -4.93
CA ALA A 85 3.64 -8.42 -3.79
C ALA A 85 2.57 -9.41 -4.27
N ALA A 86 2.34 -10.45 -3.48
CA ALA A 86 1.29 -11.42 -3.76
C ALA A 86 0.00 -11.06 -3.04
N LEU A 87 -1.12 -11.25 -3.72
CA LEU A 87 -2.44 -11.21 -3.13
C LEU A 87 -2.66 -12.47 -2.30
N GLN A 88 -2.95 -12.29 -1.02
CA GLN A 88 -3.27 -13.34 -0.07
C GLN A 88 -4.74 -13.73 -0.16
N ALA A 89 -5.08 -14.90 0.38
CA ALA A 89 -6.46 -15.41 0.42
C ALA A 89 -7.45 -14.49 1.17
N ASN A 90 -6.97 -13.65 2.08
CA ASN A 90 -7.75 -12.65 2.80
C ASN A 90 -8.05 -11.37 1.98
N GLY A 91 -7.59 -11.30 0.72
CA GLY A 91 -7.76 -10.15 -0.17
C GLY A 91 -6.76 -9.01 0.03
N THR A 92 -5.81 -9.13 0.96
CA THR A 92 -4.74 -8.13 1.14
C THR A 92 -3.46 -8.54 0.41
N TYR A 93 -2.62 -7.57 0.05
CA TYR A 93 -1.29 -7.87 -0.44
C TYR A 93 -0.36 -8.20 0.74
N GLY A 94 0.38 -9.30 0.62
CA GLY A 94 1.41 -9.69 1.58
C GLY A 94 2.64 -8.77 1.52
N PRO A 95 3.78 -9.20 2.10
CA PRO A 95 5.01 -8.41 2.06
C PRO A 95 5.41 -8.09 0.62
N SER A 96 5.82 -6.83 0.42
CA SER A 96 6.38 -6.36 -0.85
C SER A 96 7.88 -6.61 -0.91
N TYR A 97 8.34 -7.14 -2.02
CA TYR A 97 9.74 -7.36 -2.32
C TYR A 97 10.18 -6.36 -3.40
N THR A 98 11.41 -5.89 -3.32
CA THR A 98 11.95 -4.92 -4.29
C THR A 98 12.95 -5.63 -5.18
N GLU A 99 12.75 -5.55 -6.49
CA GLU A 99 13.76 -5.97 -7.47
C GLU A 99 14.64 -4.80 -7.89
N SER A 100 15.87 -5.14 -8.23
CA SER A 100 16.79 -4.20 -8.86
C SER A 100 16.34 -3.93 -10.29
N VAL A 101 16.18 -2.67 -10.66
CA VAL A 101 15.92 -2.31 -12.05
C VAL A 101 17.24 -2.38 -12.82
N SER A 102 17.34 -3.29 -13.79
CA SER A 102 18.47 -3.32 -14.72
C SER A 102 18.52 -2.05 -15.56
N LEU A 103 19.73 -1.54 -15.85
CA LEU A 103 19.93 -0.37 -16.73
C LEU A 103 19.26 -0.62 -18.09
N GLY A 104 18.08 -0.04 -18.30
CA GLY A 104 17.26 -0.27 -19.49
C GLY A 104 15.76 -0.09 -19.22
N THR A 105 14.94 -0.36 -20.23
CA THR A 105 13.48 -0.27 -20.16
C THR A 105 12.80 -1.58 -19.75
N THR A 106 13.58 -2.65 -19.57
CA THR A 106 13.09 -3.99 -19.25
C THR A 106 13.64 -4.44 -17.91
N SER A 107 12.82 -5.13 -17.14
CA SER A 107 13.19 -5.72 -15.86
C SER A 107 12.52 -7.08 -15.70
N THR A 108 13.22 -8.00 -15.06
CA THR A 108 12.76 -9.37 -14.88
C THR A 108 12.67 -9.73 -13.40
N ILE A 109 11.66 -10.52 -13.05
CA ILE A 109 11.48 -11.08 -11.72
C ILE A 109 11.40 -12.59 -11.89
N THR A 110 12.34 -13.32 -11.28
CA THR A 110 12.42 -14.77 -11.36
C THR A 110 11.76 -15.39 -10.14
N LEU A 111 10.77 -16.25 -10.38
CA LEU A 111 9.98 -16.93 -9.37
C LEU A 111 10.27 -18.43 -9.40
N THR A 112 10.62 -18.97 -8.26
CA THR A 112 10.76 -20.41 -8.01
C THR A 112 9.93 -20.78 -6.78
N ILE A 113 9.80 -22.08 -6.52
CA ILE A 113 9.07 -22.56 -5.34
C ILE A 113 9.70 -22.10 -4.00
N THR A 114 10.97 -21.68 -4.05
CA THR A 114 11.76 -21.19 -2.92
C THR A 114 11.82 -19.66 -2.84
N SER A 115 11.30 -18.93 -3.83
CA SER A 115 11.20 -17.46 -3.76
C SER A 115 10.40 -17.03 -2.53
N GLN A 116 10.84 -16.00 -1.81
CA GLN A 116 10.22 -15.57 -0.55
C GLN A 116 8.73 -15.23 -0.72
N ILE A 117 8.34 -14.62 -1.83
CA ILE A 117 6.94 -14.35 -2.17
C ILE A 117 6.11 -15.64 -2.29
N VAL A 118 6.68 -16.71 -2.84
CA VAL A 118 6.01 -18.00 -2.98
C VAL A 118 5.95 -18.71 -1.63
N LEU A 119 7.05 -18.70 -0.86
CA LEU A 119 7.10 -19.25 0.50
C LEU A 119 6.04 -18.63 1.43
N ALA A 120 5.86 -17.31 1.36
CA ALA A 120 4.89 -16.60 2.17
C ALA A 120 3.42 -16.85 1.77
N ASN A 121 3.17 -17.41 0.58
CA ASN A 121 1.82 -17.52 0.01
C ASN A 121 1.53 -18.92 -0.56
N ARG A 122 2.20 -19.97 -0.05
CA ARG A 122 2.10 -21.35 -0.55
C ARG A 122 0.69 -21.94 -0.54
N THR A 123 -0.17 -21.49 0.37
CA THR A 123 -1.55 -21.95 0.51
C THR A 123 -2.52 -21.30 -0.49
N THR A 124 -2.05 -20.35 -1.31
CA THR A 124 -2.90 -19.60 -2.24
C THR A 124 -2.52 -19.91 -3.68
N THR A 125 -3.30 -20.79 -4.31
CA THR A 125 -3.14 -21.18 -5.71
C THR A 125 -4.48 -21.04 -6.45
N PRO A 126 -4.54 -20.30 -7.58
CA PRO A 126 -3.46 -19.55 -8.22
C PRO A 126 -3.04 -18.29 -7.44
N LEU A 127 -1.74 -18.04 -7.39
CA LEU A 127 -1.14 -16.88 -6.75
C LEU A 127 -1.23 -15.69 -7.71
N THR A 128 -1.83 -14.59 -7.25
CA THR A 128 -1.88 -13.33 -8.02
C THR A 128 -0.77 -12.41 -7.54
N ILE A 129 0.18 -12.08 -8.38
CA ILE A 129 1.32 -11.22 -8.09
C ILE A 129 1.07 -9.87 -8.74
N ARG A 130 1.11 -8.80 -7.96
CA ARG A 130 1.11 -7.42 -8.46
C ARG A 130 2.53 -6.91 -8.49
N VAL A 131 2.93 -6.38 -9.64
CA VAL A 131 4.20 -5.70 -9.88
C VAL A 131 3.92 -4.22 -10.04
N THR A 132 4.62 -3.38 -9.27
CA THR A 132 4.48 -1.93 -9.27
C THR A 132 5.82 -1.31 -9.63
N ALA A 133 5.86 -0.64 -10.78
CA ALA A 133 6.96 0.21 -11.20
C ALA A 133 6.74 1.62 -10.65
N THR A 134 7.75 2.18 -10.00
CA THR A 134 7.78 3.60 -9.58
C THR A 134 8.83 4.33 -10.40
N TYR A 135 8.44 5.41 -11.07
CA TYR A 135 9.31 6.22 -11.93
C TYR A 135 9.92 7.41 -11.17
N PRO A 136 10.94 8.09 -11.75
CA PRO A 136 11.58 9.23 -11.10
C PRO A 136 10.63 10.39 -10.78
N ASP A 137 9.57 10.55 -11.58
CA ASP A 137 8.50 11.54 -11.36
C ASP A 137 7.43 11.08 -10.36
N GLN A 138 7.68 9.99 -9.63
CA GLN A 138 6.78 9.37 -8.65
C GLN A 138 5.48 8.79 -9.23
N SER A 139 5.30 8.83 -10.56
CA SER A 139 4.24 8.06 -11.22
C SER A 139 4.46 6.57 -10.99
N GLN A 140 3.34 5.84 -10.92
CA GLN A 140 3.35 4.41 -10.72
C GLN A 140 2.58 3.72 -11.85
N SER A 141 3.10 2.57 -12.28
CA SER A 141 2.40 1.66 -13.18
C SER A 141 2.33 0.29 -12.54
N THR A 142 1.19 -0.38 -12.69
CA THR A 142 0.93 -1.66 -12.05
C THR A 142 0.57 -2.72 -13.07
N ALA A 143 1.21 -3.87 -12.96
CA ALA A 143 0.88 -5.06 -13.72
C ALA A 143 0.54 -6.20 -12.76
N THR A 144 -0.22 -7.19 -13.23
CA THR A 144 -0.61 -8.37 -12.46
C THR A 144 -0.32 -9.63 -13.25
N ALA A 145 0.20 -10.64 -12.56
CA ALA A 145 0.41 -11.98 -13.10
C ALA A 145 -0.30 -13.00 -12.22
N LYS A 146 -0.93 -14.00 -12.85
CA LYS A 146 -1.44 -15.18 -12.16
C LYS A 146 -0.50 -16.35 -12.39
N VAL A 147 -0.02 -16.95 -11.31
CA VAL A 147 0.85 -18.13 -11.35
C VAL A 147 0.23 -19.28 -10.55
N ALA A 148 0.19 -20.48 -11.13
CA ALA A 148 -0.15 -21.70 -10.41
C ALA A 148 1.09 -22.26 -9.72
N LEU A 149 0.90 -22.80 -8.51
CA LEU A 149 1.95 -23.51 -7.79
C LEU A 149 1.51 -24.95 -7.64
N GLU A 150 2.36 -25.89 -8.05
CA GLU A 150 2.16 -27.31 -7.77
C GLU A 150 3.14 -27.74 -6.69
N GLN A 151 2.62 -27.92 -5.48
CA GLN A 151 3.38 -28.27 -4.28
C GLN A 151 2.83 -29.59 -3.71
N GLY A 152 3.71 -30.54 -3.42
CA GLY A 152 3.34 -31.80 -2.75
C GLY A 152 3.51 -33.09 -3.57
N ASN A 153 3.75 -33.00 -4.87
CA ASN A 153 4.08 -34.13 -5.74
C ASN A 153 5.56 -34.16 -6.17
N ASN A 154 6.45 -33.47 -5.44
CA ASN A 154 7.85 -33.23 -5.80
C ASN A 154 8.07 -32.56 -7.18
N SER A 155 7.02 -31.99 -7.79
CA SER A 155 7.16 -31.34 -9.09
C SER A 155 7.72 -29.91 -8.97
N ASP A 156 7.46 -29.23 -7.84
CA ASP A 156 7.93 -27.87 -7.54
C ASP A 156 7.70 -26.89 -8.69
N LYS A 157 6.55 -27.02 -9.36
CA LYS A 157 6.25 -26.22 -10.54
C LYS A 157 5.67 -24.88 -10.15
N VAL A 158 6.09 -23.87 -10.89
CA VAL A 158 5.56 -22.50 -10.84
C VAL A 158 5.15 -22.18 -12.26
N THR A 159 3.86 -22.23 -12.57
CA THR A 159 3.33 -22.13 -13.94
C THR A 159 2.66 -20.77 -14.15
N CYS A 160 3.07 -20.03 -15.16
CA CYS A 160 2.43 -18.81 -15.62
C CYS A 160 1.06 -19.14 -16.24
N LEU A 161 0.01 -18.50 -15.74
CA LEU A 161 -1.36 -18.66 -16.26
C LEU A 161 -1.76 -17.48 -17.13
N SER A 162 -1.59 -16.26 -16.63
CA SER A 162 -1.96 -15.04 -17.34
C SER A 162 -1.25 -13.80 -16.80
N THR A 163 -1.23 -12.75 -17.62
CA THR A 163 -0.72 -11.42 -17.27
C THR A 163 -1.68 -10.33 -17.73
N ALA A 164 -1.66 -9.18 -17.04
CA ALA A 164 -2.41 -7.97 -17.39
C ALA A 164 -1.65 -6.73 -16.87
N PHE A 165 -1.68 -5.60 -17.60
CA PHE A 165 -1.00 -4.36 -17.24
C PHE A 165 -1.73 -3.14 -17.81
#